data_AF-A0A9D9XDC4-F1
#
_entry.id   AF-A0A9D9XDC4-F1
#
_cell.length_a   1.000
_cell.length_b   1.000
_cell.length_c   1.000
_cell.angle_alpha   90.00
_cell.angle_beta   90.00
_cell.angle_gamma   90.00
#
_symmetry.space_group_name_H-M   'P 1'
#
loop_
_entity.id
_entity.type
_entity.pdbx_description
1 polymer ?
#
loop_
_entity_poly.entity_id
_entity_poly.type
_entity_poly.pdbx_seq_one_letter_code
_entity_poly.pdbx_strand_id
1 'polypeptide(L)' 'MEAIIKTVKGEMRVSLYEKETPNTVANFVKLAKDGFYDGLTFHRVLPDFVIQGGCPNSREGASGMAGTGGPGYKIDCETS' A
#
# COMPACT_ATOMS: atom_id res chain seq x y z
N MET A 1 -5.19 -12.40 -9.66
CA MET A 1 -3.79 -12.33 -9.17
C MET A 1 -3.78 -12.26 -7.65
N GLU A 2 -2.73 -12.75 -6.98
CA GLU A 2 -2.60 -12.70 -5.50
C GLU A 2 -1.34 -11.95 -5.07
N ALA A 3 -1.38 -11.33 -3.88
CA ALA A 3 -0.22 -10.73 -3.23
C ALA A 3 -0.17 -11.14 -1.75
N ILE A 4 1.05 -11.20 -1.20
CA ILE A 4 1.30 -11.50 0.21
C ILE A 4 1.95 -10.28 0.85
N ILE A 5 1.29 -9.70 1.84
CA ILE A 5 1.82 -8.61 2.65
C ILE A 5 2.39 -9.22 3.93
N LYS A 6 3.72 -9.18 4.06
CA LYS A 6 4.42 -9.70 5.24
C LYS A 6 4.57 -8.62 6.29
N THR A 7 4.16 -8.91 7.52
CA THR A 7 4.31 -8.01 8.66
C THR A 7 4.88 -8.76 9.85
N VAL A 8 5.35 -8.03 10.86
CA VAL A 8 5.79 -8.62 12.14
C VAL A 8 4.67 -9.33 12.91
N LYS A 9 3.40 -9.06 12.57
CA LYS A 9 2.22 -9.68 13.19
C LYS A 9 1.69 -10.89 12.39
N GLY A 10 2.28 -11.18 11.23
CA GLY A 10 1.85 -12.27 10.36
C GLY A 10 1.74 -11.87 8.89
N GLU A 11 1.38 -12.85 8.07
CA GLU A 11 1.16 -12.69 6.63
C GLU A 11 -0.32 -12.43 6.33
N MET A 12 -0.58 -11.44 5.48
CA MET A 12 -1.90 -11.17 4.92
C MET A 12 -1.91 -11.54 3.44
N ARG A 13 -2.79 -12.45 3.04
CA ARG A 13 -2.99 -12.82 1.64
C ARG A 13 -4.14 -12.00 1.07
N VAL A 14 -3.92 -11.36 -0.07
CA VAL A 14 -4.92 -10.51 -0.74
C VAL A 14 -5.07 -10.93 -2.20
N SER A 15 -6.32 -10.97 -2.67
CA SER A 15 -6.66 -11.17 -4.07
C SER A 15 -6.81 -9.81 -4.76
N LEU A 16 -6.19 -9.66 -5.92
CA LEU A 16 -6.19 -8.43 -6.71
C LEU A 16 -7.14 -8.59 -7.90
N TYR A 17 -8.12 -7.68 -8.00
CA TYR A 17 -9.19 -7.66 -9.00
C TYR A 17 -8.77 -6.87 -10.25
N GLU A 18 -7.77 -7.38 -10.97
CA GLU A 18 -7.19 -6.70 -12.15
C GLU A 18 -8.19 -6.42 -13.28
N LYS A 19 -9.28 -7.18 -13.36
CA LYS A 19 -10.34 -6.98 -14.35
C LYS A 19 -11.21 -5.75 -14.05
N GLU A 20 -11.36 -5.42 -12.78
CA GLU A 20 -12.20 -4.30 -12.32
C GLU A 20 -11.39 -3.01 -12.24
N THR A 21 -10.13 -3.10 -11.78
CA THR A 21 -9.26 -1.92 -11.55
C THR A 21 -7.85 -2.17 -12.12
N PRO A 22 -7.71 -2.25 -13.46
CA PRO A 22 -6.47 -2.67 -14.09
C PRO A 22 -5.29 -1.72 -13.81
N ASN A 23 -5.49 -0.40 -13.83
CA ASN A 23 -4.40 0.55 -13.61
C ASN A 23 -3.97 0.58 -12.14
N THR A 24 -4.93 0.49 -11.22
CA THR A 24 -4.68 0.44 -9.77
C THR A 24 -3.89 -0.80 -9.40
N VAL A 25 -4.31 -1.95 -9.93
CA VAL A 25 -3.63 -3.22 -9.69
C VAL A 25 -2.24 -3.23 -10.32
N ALA A 26 -2.08 -2.76 -11.57
CA ALA A 26 -0.77 -2.65 -12.21
C ALA A 26 0.18 -1.73 -11.43
N ASN A 27 -0.31 -0.58 -10.95
CA ASN A 27 0.46 0.36 -10.15
C ASN A 27 0.90 -0.26 -8.81
N PHE A 28 -0.01 -0.92 -8.10
CA PHE A 28 0.30 -1.61 -6.85
C PHE A 28 1.39 -2.68 -7.05
N VAL A 29 1.26 -3.52 -8.08
CA VAL A 29 2.23 -4.57 -8.39
C VAL A 29 3.59 -3.99 -8.74
N LYS A 30 3.64 -2.91 -9.52
CA LYS A 30 4.88 -2.23 -9.87
C LYS A 30 5.60 -1.75 -8.60
N LEU A 31 4.91 -0.98 -7.76
CA LEU A 31 5.47 -0.45 -6.50
C LEU A 31 5.91 -1.57 -5.56
N ALA A 32 5.15 -2.66 -5.46
CA ALA A 32 5.52 -3.81 -4.65
C ALA A 32 6.78 -4.51 -5.17
N LYS A 33 6.92 -4.70 -6.48
CA LYS A 33 8.12 -5.31 -7.09
C LYS A 33 9.36 -4.42 -6.97
N ASP A 34 9.17 -3.11 -6.97
CA ASP A 34 10.24 -2.13 -6.78
C ASP A 34 10.65 -1.98 -5.30
N GLY A 35 10.05 -2.75 -4.38
CA GLY A 35 10.35 -2.69 -2.94
C GLY A 35 9.85 -1.42 -2.25
N PHE A 36 8.94 -0.66 -2.88
CA PHE A 36 8.48 0.63 -2.37
C PHE A 36 7.82 0.50 -0.98
N TYR A 37 7.05 -0.57 -0.77
CA TYR A 37 6.33 -0.81 0.47
C TYR A 37 7.19 -1.40 1.59
N ASP A 38 8.44 -1.78 1.31
CA ASP A 38 9.31 -2.40 2.31
C ASP A 38 9.70 -1.38 3.40
N GLY A 39 9.61 -1.83 4.65
CA GLY A 39 9.87 -1.00 5.83
C GLY A 39 8.83 0.09 6.08
N LEU A 40 7.71 0.11 5.36
CA LEU A 40 6.60 1.02 5.66
C LEU A 40 5.72 0.46 6.78
N THR A 41 5.05 1.36 7.51
CA THR A 41 4.16 0.99 8.61
C THR A 41 2.70 1.35 8.31
N PHE A 42 1.79 0.64 8.97
CA PHE A 42 0.38 1.03 9.02
C PHE A 42 0.24 2.19 10.02
N HIS A 43 0.25 3.41 9.50
CA HIS A 43 0.22 4.63 10.31
C HIS A 43 -1.17 4.94 10.88
N ARG A 44 -2.21 4.29 10.38
CA ARG A 44 -3.57 4.41 10.91
C ARG A 44 -4.21 3.03 11.01
N VAL A 45 -4.58 2.66 12.23
CA VAL A 45 -5.22 1.38 12.58
C VAL A 45 -6.44 1.69 13.43
N LEU A 46 -7.62 1.44 12.88
CA LEU A 46 -8.90 1.57 13.59
C LEU A 46 -9.48 0.16 13.80
N PRO A 47 -9.57 -0.33 15.05
CA PRO A 47 -10.18 -1.61 15.36
C PRO A 47 -11.60 -1.68 14.77
N ASP A 48 -11.95 -2.87 14.27
CA ASP A 48 -13.26 -3.17 13.69
C ASP A 48 -13.69 -2.30 12.50
N PHE A 49 -12.72 -1.61 11.87
CA PHE A 49 -13.01 -0.76 10.73
C PHE A 49 -11.98 -0.90 9.60
N VAL A 50 -10.83 -0.21 9.71
CA VAL A 50 -9.87 -0.14 8.60
C VAL A 50 -8.45 0.11 9.09
N ILE A 51 -7.50 -0.49 8.36
CA ILE A 51 -6.09 -0.17 8.45
C ILE A 51 -5.64 0.56 7.18
N GLN A 52 -4.82 1.59 7.33
CA GLN A 52 -4.29 2.38 6.23
C GLN A 52 -2.77 2.48 6.34
N GLY A 53 -2.09 2.20 5.23
CA GLY A 53 -0.63 2.13 5.12
C GLY A 53 -0.14 2.69 3.79
N GLY A 54 1.09 2.34 3.41
CA GLY A 54 1.66 2.70 2.11
C GLY A 54 2.22 4.13 2.00
N CYS A 55 2.43 4.81 3.12
CA CYS A 55 3.04 6.15 3.15
C CYS A 55 4.57 6.05 3.34
N PRO A 56 5.40 6.57 2.42
CA PRO A 56 6.87 6.60 2.56
C PRO A 56 7.36 7.29 3.83
N ASN A 57 6.66 8.33 4.27
CA ASN A 57 6.99 9.06 5.51
C ASN A 57 6.73 8.25 6.79
N SER A 58 6.14 7.06 6.69
CA SER A 58 5.96 6.14 7.82
C SER A 58 7.16 5.22 8.05
N ARG A 59 8.17 5.30 7.18
CA ARG A 59 9.43 4.56 7.30
C ARG A 59 10.26 5.13 8.46
N GLU A 60 10.98 4.26 9.13
CA GLU A 60 11.95 4.66 10.14
C GLU A 60 12.98 5.65 9.55
N GLY A 61 13.22 6.77 10.26
CA GLY A 61 14.13 7.83 9.83
C GLY A 61 13.57 8.81 8.80
N ALA A 62 12.32 8.66 8.34
CA ALA A 62 11.69 9.66 7.49
C ALA A 62 11.34 10.94 8.28
N SER A 63 11.54 12.11 7.66
CA SER A 63 11.28 13.42 8.26
C SER A 63 9.87 13.96 8.01
N GLY A 64 9.08 13.30 7.16
CA GLY A 64 7.73 13.72 6.81
C GLY A 64 6.69 13.22 7.80
N MET A 65 5.48 13.80 7.74
CA MET A 65 4.33 13.30 8.51
C MET A 65 3.77 12.02 7.87
N ALA A 66 3.54 10.98 8.66
CA ALA A 66 2.90 9.77 8.18
C ALA A 66 1.47 10.10 7.67
N GLY A 67 1.11 9.54 6.50
CA GLY A 67 -0.15 9.81 5.81
C GLY A 67 -0.10 10.89 4.73
N THR A 68 1.00 11.63 4.57
CA THR A 68 1.12 12.70 3.54
C THR A 68 1.99 12.33 2.34
N GLY A 69 2.72 11.21 2.40
CA GLY A 69 3.62 10.76 1.34
C GLY A 69 2.93 9.87 0.31
N GLY A 70 3.53 9.79 -0.88
CA GLY A 70 3.09 8.91 -1.97
C GLY A 70 4.24 8.62 -2.94
N PRO A 71 3.99 7.92 -4.05
CA PRO A 71 5.02 7.49 -5.01
C PRO A 71 5.54 8.63 -5.93
N GLY A 72 5.15 9.88 -5.66
CA GLY A 72 5.56 11.05 -6.45
C GLY A 72 4.69 11.34 -7.68
N TYR A 73 3.67 10.53 -7.93
CA TYR A 73 2.69 10.72 -9.01
C TYR A 73 1.28 10.32 -8.55
N LYS A 74 0.29 10.62 -9.40
CA LYS A 74 -1.11 10.26 -9.19
C LYS A 74 -1.58 9.36 -10.33
N ILE A 75 -2.53 8.48 -10.03
CA ILE A 75 -3.27 7.69 -11.02
C ILE A 75 -4.70 8.19 -11.06
N ASP A 76 -5.38 7.99 -12.19
CA ASP A 76 -6.79 8.33 -12.31
C ASP A 76 -7.65 7.44 -11.41
N CYS A 77 -8.80 7.96 -11.00
CA CYS A 77 -9.75 7.20 -10.21
C CYS A 77 -10.39 6.10 -11.08
N GLU A 78 -10.22 4.85 -10.68
CA GLU A 78 -10.94 3.72 -11.28
C GLU A 78 -12.13 3.36 -10.41
N THR A 79 -13.32 3.38 -11.01
CA THR A 79 -14.56 2.88 -10.40
C THR A 79 -14.97 1.61 -11.13
N SER A 80 -15.23 0.54 -10.37
CA SER A 80 -15.84 -0.71 -10.85
C SER A 80 -17.23 -0.50 -11.43
#